data_AF-A0A2G9MMT9-F1
#
_entry.id   AF-A0A2G9MMT9-F1
#
_cell.length_a   1.000
_cell.length_b   1.000
_cell.length_c   1.000
_cell.angle_alpha   90.00
_cell.angle_beta   90.00
_cell.angle_gamma   90.00
#
_symmetry.space_group_name_H-M   'P 1'
#
loop_
_entity.id
_entity.type
_entity.pdbx_description
1 polymer ?
#
loop_
_entity_poly.entity_id
_entity_poly.type
_entity_poly.pdbx_seq_one_letter_code
_entity_poly.pdbx_strand_id
1 'polypeptide(L)'
;MKLFNNSKKGIDFMILLVPVVILTLSLLAYNVLEKAESKPTLTIGNHAISILEANTQASKDLIYLDLSVEKSAIRAIYRLTQNNILFERSCGTINEHRYWNNPENPSEMCVLSIHDNYKKYLTKELNKHLITKNLENNYEYYITDETIHGIALENWKYNILNGEYSLKPSFKVKFENKLNSLEKLRNDVEKMLNLCSNVFSSKDLMNNCVNQFTWNYEGVTVETTSEYNDYFFKVNADMGSLNKPIKITFTFAVKIPWVPREDK
;
A
#
# COMPACT_ATOMS: atom_id res chain seq x y z
N MET A 1 4.05 -99.15 -35.21
CA MET A 1 3.69 -97.71 -35.26
C MET A 1 4.72 -97.01 -36.16
N LYS A 2 4.47 -96.97 -37.49
CA LYS A 2 5.38 -96.35 -38.45
C LYS A 2 4.97 -94.89 -38.61
N LEU A 3 5.80 -94.00 -38.09
CA LEU A 3 5.67 -92.54 -38.15
C LEU A 3 5.76 -92.06 -39.61
N PHE A 4 4.88 -91.12 -39.94
CA PHE A 4 4.85 -90.18 -41.06
C PHE A 4 5.71 -90.52 -42.28
N ASN A 5 5.03 -91.01 -43.31
CA ASN A 5 5.54 -91.05 -44.67
C ASN A 5 5.67 -89.61 -45.19
N ASN A 6 6.88 -89.20 -45.56
CA ASN A 6 7.23 -87.86 -46.05
C ASN A 6 6.40 -87.48 -47.29
N SER A 7 5.35 -86.68 -47.12
CA SER A 7 4.77 -85.92 -48.23
C SER A 7 5.52 -84.58 -48.34
N LYS A 8 6.47 -84.51 -49.28
CA LYS A 8 7.27 -83.28 -49.53
C LYS A 8 6.40 -82.02 -49.77
N LYS A 9 5.14 -82.20 -50.17
CA LYS A 9 4.16 -81.11 -50.41
C LYS A 9 3.73 -80.35 -49.15
N GLY A 10 3.81 -80.94 -47.96
CA GLY A 10 3.43 -80.26 -46.70
C GLY A 10 4.50 -79.29 -46.19
N ILE A 11 5.76 -79.58 -46.46
CA ILE A 11 6.91 -78.74 -46.07
C ILE A 11 6.93 -77.47 -46.94
N ASP A 12 6.66 -77.60 -48.23
CA ASP A 12 6.60 -76.46 -49.15
C ASP A 12 5.46 -75.47 -48.78
N PHE A 13 4.34 -75.98 -48.25
CA PHE A 13 3.23 -75.13 -47.78
C PHE A 13 3.58 -74.40 -46.46
N MET A 14 4.26 -75.07 -45.53
CA MET A 14 4.74 -74.46 -44.28
C MET A 14 5.74 -73.33 -44.55
N ILE A 15 6.66 -73.51 -45.50
CA ILE A 15 7.68 -72.50 -45.86
C ILE A 15 7.02 -71.23 -46.43
N LEU A 16 5.89 -71.35 -47.11
CA LEU A 16 5.15 -70.22 -47.68
C LEU A 16 4.26 -69.51 -46.64
N LEU A 17 3.80 -70.22 -45.62
CA LEU A 17 2.88 -69.68 -44.60
C LEU A 17 3.61 -68.87 -43.52
N VAL A 18 4.83 -69.27 -43.14
CA VAL A 18 5.67 -68.57 -42.16
C VAL A 18 5.90 -67.09 -42.49
N PRO A 19 6.35 -66.71 -43.71
CA PRO A 19 6.58 -65.31 -44.03
C PRO A 19 5.30 -64.48 -44.03
N VAL A 20 4.15 -65.05 -44.42
CA VAL A 20 2.85 -64.36 -44.38
C VAL A 20 2.44 -64.05 -42.94
N VAL A 21 2.58 -65.03 -42.03
CA VAL A 21 2.27 -64.85 -40.61
C VAL A 21 3.18 -63.79 -40.00
N ILE A 22 4.48 -63.81 -40.29
CA ILE A 22 5.44 -62.81 -39.82
C ILE A 22 5.07 -61.41 -40.34
N LEU A 23 4.69 -61.28 -41.62
CA LEU A 23 4.29 -60.00 -42.21
C LEU A 23 3.02 -59.45 -41.56
N THR A 24 2.03 -60.31 -41.34
CA THR A 24 0.78 -59.91 -40.66
C THR A 24 1.02 -59.50 -39.21
N LEU A 25 1.85 -60.23 -38.47
CA LEU A 25 2.23 -59.87 -37.09
C LEU A 25 3.00 -58.56 -37.04
N SER A 26 3.91 -58.33 -37.99
CA SER A 26 4.67 -57.08 -38.12
C SER A 26 3.75 -55.88 -38.37
N LEU A 27 2.78 -56.03 -39.28
CA LEU A 27 1.77 -55.00 -39.56
C LEU A 27 0.86 -54.74 -38.36
N LEU A 28 0.47 -55.78 -37.64
CA LEU A 28 -0.35 -55.65 -36.43
C LEU A 28 0.43 -54.95 -35.31
N ALA A 29 1.70 -55.32 -35.12
CA ALA A 29 2.59 -54.67 -34.16
C ALA A 29 2.83 -53.19 -34.50
N TYR A 30 3.05 -52.85 -35.77
CA TYR A 30 3.19 -51.47 -36.24
C TYR A 30 1.94 -50.63 -35.92
N ASN A 31 0.75 -51.13 -36.29
CA ASN A 31 -0.51 -50.44 -36.03
C ASN A 31 -0.82 -50.27 -34.53
N VAL A 32 -0.39 -51.21 -33.69
CA VAL A 32 -0.55 -51.13 -32.23
C VAL A 32 0.43 -50.13 -31.63
N LEU A 33 1.68 -50.11 -32.10
CA LEU A 33 2.71 -49.16 -31.65
C LEU A 33 2.39 -47.72 -32.05
N GLU A 34 1.92 -47.50 -33.28
CA GLU A 34 1.51 -46.17 -33.76
C GLU A 34 0.32 -45.61 -32.94
N LYS A 35 -0.62 -46.46 -32.54
CA LYS A 35 -1.74 -46.07 -31.66
C LYS A 35 -1.31 -45.84 -30.22
N ALA A 36 -0.32 -46.58 -29.72
CA ALA A 36 0.25 -46.39 -28.39
C ALA A 36 1.08 -45.10 -28.26
N GLU A 37 1.56 -44.54 -29.38
CA GLU A 37 2.24 -43.24 -29.41
C GLU A 37 1.30 -42.03 -29.31
N SER A 38 -0.01 -42.22 -29.12
CA SER A 38 -0.92 -41.15 -28.70
C SER A 38 -0.64 -40.75 -27.23
N LYS A 39 0.48 -40.07 -27.01
CA LYS A 39 1.04 -39.61 -25.73
C LYS A 39 -0.05 -38.99 -24.83
N PRO A 40 -0.49 -39.67 -23.76
CA PRO A 40 -1.38 -39.09 -22.76
C PRO A 40 -0.66 -38.11 -21.81
N THR A 41 0.61 -37.76 -22.06
CA THR A 41 1.52 -37.21 -21.05
C THR A 41 1.88 -35.73 -21.22
N LEU A 42 1.54 -35.09 -22.35
CA LEU A 42 1.80 -33.65 -22.56
C LEU A 42 0.76 -32.74 -21.88
N THR A 43 -0.50 -33.18 -21.79
CA THR A 43 -1.59 -32.36 -21.26
C THR A 43 -1.51 -32.14 -19.75
N ILE A 44 -1.15 -33.18 -18.98
CA ILE A 44 -0.94 -33.08 -17.52
C ILE A 44 0.25 -32.17 -17.21
N GLY A 45 1.34 -32.30 -17.98
CA GLY A 45 2.52 -31.45 -17.86
C GLY A 45 2.22 -29.99 -18.13
N ASN A 46 1.50 -29.69 -19.21
CA ASN A 46 1.13 -28.31 -19.58
C ASN A 46 0.20 -27.66 -18.54
N HIS A 47 -0.73 -28.41 -17.96
CA HIS A 47 -1.59 -27.90 -16.90
C HIS A 47 -0.77 -27.58 -15.64
N ALA A 48 0.11 -28.47 -15.21
CA ALA A 48 1.00 -28.24 -14.08
C ALA A 48 1.92 -27.02 -14.29
N ILE A 49 2.46 -26.86 -15.51
CA ILE A 49 3.24 -25.67 -15.88
C ILE A 49 2.39 -24.40 -15.79
N SER A 50 1.16 -24.40 -16.30
CA SER A 50 0.28 -23.22 -16.24
C SER A 50 -0.06 -22.80 -14.81
N ILE A 51 -0.24 -23.76 -13.90
CA ILE A 51 -0.43 -23.48 -12.47
C ILE A 51 0.85 -22.90 -11.86
N LEU A 52 2.02 -23.46 -12.19
CA LEU A 52 3.30 -22.98 -11.70
C LEU A 52 3.59 -21.54 -12.16
N GLU A 53 3.28 -21.24 -13.42
CA GLU A 53 3.40 -19.90 -14.01
C GLU A 53 2.45 -18.91 -13.32
N ALA A 54 1.18 -19.28 -13.14
CA ALA A 54 0.21 -18.45 -12.43
C ALA A 54 0.62 -18.20 -10.97
N ASN A 55 1.12 -19.21 -10.26
CA ASN A 55 1.62 -19.06 -8.89
C ASN A 55 2.87 -18.17 -8.82
N THR A 56 3.77 -18.29 -9.80
CA THR A 56 4.96 -17.43 -9.91
C THR A 56 4.56 -15.98 -10.16
N GLN A 57 3.60 -15.75 -11.04
CA GLN A 57 3.08 -14.42 -11.33
C GLN A 57 2.35 -13.82 -10.13
N ALA A 58 1.53 -14.61 -9.45
CA ALA A 58 0.89 -14.24 -8.20
C ALA A 58 1.89 -13.82 -7.12
N SER A 59 2.97 -14.59 -6.94
CA SER A 59 4.03 -14.26 -5.98
C SER A 59 4.72 -12.93 -6.31
N LYS A 60 4.99 -12.67 -7.59
CA LYS A 60 5.53 -11.37 -8.03
C LYS A 60 4.57 -10.22 -7.74
N ASP A 61 3.27 -10.42 -7.98
CA ASP A 61 2.26 -9.40 -7.75
C ASP A 61 2.02 -9.14 -6.24
N LEU A 62 2.18 -10.16 -5.38
CA LEU A 62 2.19 -10.01 -3.92
C LEU A 62 3.41 -9.18 -3.44
N ILE A 63 4.60 -9.44 -3.97
CA ILE A 63 5.79 -8.63 -3.66
C ILE A 63 5.60 -7.18 -4.13
N TYR A 64 5.03 -6.99 -5.33
CA TYR A 64 4.70 -5.66 -5.83
C TYR A 64 3.71 -4.93 -4.93
N LEU A 65 2.70 -5.63 -4.41
CA LEU A 65 1.72 -5.10 -3.48
C LEU A 65 2.38 -4.60 -2.19
N ASP A 66 3.21 -5.42 -1.54
CA ASP A 66 3.91 -5.04 -0.31
C ASP A 66 4.79 -3.79 -0.52
N LEU A 67 5.59 -3.76 -1.60
CA LEU A 67 6.42 -2.60 -1.95
C LEU A 67 5.58 -1.36 -2.28
N SER A 68 4.41 -1.54 -2.90
CA SER A 68 3.50 -0.45 -3.23
C SER A 68 2.89 0.15 -1.98
N VAL A 69 2.52 -0.69 -0.99
CA VAL A 69 2.02 -0.26 0.31
C VAL A 69 3.09 0.51 1.07
N GLU A 70 4.32 -0.01 1.15
CA GLU A 70 5.44 0.66 1.81
C GLU A 70 5.70 2.05 1.22
N LYS A 71 5.79 2.14 -0.11
CA LYS A 71 6.00 3.42 -0.81
C LYS A 71 4.82 4.37 -0.63
N SER A 72 3.59 3.85 -0.64
CA SER A 72 2.38 4.64 -0.43
C SER A 72 2.30 5.17 0.99
N ALA A 73 2.71 4.39 1.99
CA ALA A 73 2.78 4.80 3.39
C ALA A 73 3.75 5.98 3.58
N ILE A 74 4.96 5.88 3.04
CA ILE A 74 5.96 6.96 3.10
C ILE A 74 5.43 8.22 2.40
N ARG A 75 4.84 8.07 1.20
CA ARG A 75 4.25 9.19 0.46
C ARG A 75 3.06 9.81 1.19
N ALA A 76 2.23 8.99 1.84
CA ALA A 76 1.10 9.47 2.61
C ALA A 76 1.55 10.33 3.80
N ILE A 77 2.60 9.93 4.52
CA ILE A 77 3.21 10.78 5.57
C ILE A 77 3.69 12.10 4.97
N TYR A 78 4.45 12.04 3.87
CA TYR A 78 4.95 13.25 3.22
C TYR A 78 3.83 14.19 2.74
N ARG A 79 2.75 13.64 2.16
CA ARG A 79 1.58 14.41 1.76
C ARG A 79 0.86 14.99 2.97
N LEU A 80 0.70 14.21 4.03
CA LEU A 80 0.12 14.68 5.27
C LEU A 80 0.90 15.87 5.82
N THR A 81 2.24 15.79 5.90
CA THR A 81 3.07 16.89 6.41
C THR A 81 3.09 18.11 5.47
N GLN A 82 3.15 17.91 4.15
CA GLN A 82 3.04 19.00 3.17
C GLN A 82 1.70 19.75 3.23
N ASN A 83 0.64 19.08 3.66
CA ASN A 83 -0.70 19.64 3.74
C ASN A 83 -1.05 20.09 5.17
N ASN A 84 -0.05 20.31 6.02
CA ASN A 84 -0.23 20.74 7.41
C ASN A 84 -1.15 19.78 8.20
N ILE A 85 -1.03 18.47 7.93
CA ILE A 85 -1.80 17.36 8.53
C ILE A 85 -3.30 17.36 8.18
N LEU A 86 -3.76 18.31 7.38
CA LEU A 86 -5.13 18.38 6.91
C LEU A 86 -5.30 17.59 5.62
N PHE A 87 -6.31 16.72 5.60
CA PHE A 87 -6.85 16.22 4.36
C PHE A 87 -7.83 17.27 3.81
N GLU A 88 -7.47 17.94 2.71
CA GLU A 88 -8.22 19.03 2.06
C GLU A 88 -8.22 20.37 2.83
N ARG A 89 -8.91 21.40 2.30
CA ARG A 89 -8.96 22.77 2.86
C ARG A 89 -10.11 22.87 3.86
N SER A 90 -9.87 22.51 5.12
CA SER A 90 -10.91 22.61 6.17
C SER A 90 -10.90 23.94 6.92
N CYS A 91 -9.78 24.67 7.00
CA CYS A 91 -9.66 25.88 7.84
C CYS A 91 -9.05 27.10 7.18
N GLY A 92 -9.22 27.21 5.87
CA GLY A 92 -8.76 28.37 5.12
C GLY A 92 -7.25 28.46 4.96
N THR A 93 -6.82 29.56 4.33
CA THR A 93 -5.42 29.85 4.00
C THR A 93 -5.17 31.35 4.06
N ILE A 94 -4.05 31.78 4.64
CA ILE A 94 -3.53 33.16 4.54
C ILE A 94 -2.06 33.06 4.12
N ASN A 95 -1.65 33.88 3.15
CA ASN A 95 -0.28 33.88 2.62
C ASN A 95 0.23 32.46 2.28
N GLU A 96 -0.62 31.66 1.64
CA GLU A 96 -0.37 30.26 1.24
C GLU A 96 -0.20 29.25 2.39
N HIS A 97 -0.30 29.69 3.65
CA HIS A 97 -0.22 28.83 4.82
C HIS A 97 -1.61 28.36 5.29
N ARG A 98 -1.73 27.07 5.65
CA ARG A 98 -2.98 26.46 6.13
C ARG A 98 -3.06 26.46 7.65
N TYR A 99 -4.20 26.90 8.17
CA TYR A 99 -4.43 26.97 9.60
C TYR A 99 -4.80 25.65 10.22
N TRP A 100 -4.29 25.45 11.42
CA TRP A 100 -4.65 24.32 12.29
C TRP A 100 -5.89 24.59 13.13
N ASN A 101 -6.25 25.85 13.29
CA ASN A 101 -7.42 26.33 14.02
C ASN A 101 -8.26 27.26 13.15
N ASN A 102 -9.54 27.42 13.48
CA ASN A 102 -10.42 28.35 12.81
C ASN A 102 -10.01 29.80 13.17
N PRO A 103 -9.64 30.68 12.20
CA PRO A 103 -9.28 32.06 12.52
C PRO A 103 -10.42 32.85 13.18
N GLU A 104 -11.67 32.53 12.85
CA GLU A 104 -12.86 33.17 13.44
C GLU A 104 -13.14 32.67 14.87
N ASN A 105 -12.75 31.42 15.15
CA ASN A 105 -12.89 30.78 16.45
C ASN A 105 -11.56 30.11 16.85
N PRO A 106 -10.57 30.88 17.36
CA PRO A 106 -9.20 30.39 17.56
C PRO A 106 -9.06 29.18 18.49
N SER A 107 -10.06 28.93 19.35
CA SER A 107 -10.15 27.75 20.22
C SER A 107 -10.59 26.46 19.51
N GLU A 108 -11.09 26.55 18.28
CA GLU A 108 -11.57 25.39 17.51
C GLU A 108 -10.47 24.84 16.62
N MET A 109 -10.03 23.60 16.92
CA MET A 109 -9.04 22.86 16.14
C MET A 109 -9.68 22.21 14.91
N CYS A 110 -8.99 22.32 13.79
CA CYS A 110 -9.41 21.81 12.49
C CYS A 110 -8.90 20.40 12.19
N VAL A 111 -7.81 20.03 12.86
CA VAL A 111 -7.20 18.71 12.76
C VAL A 111 -7.91 17.79 13.76
N LEU A 112 -9.00 17.17 13.32
CA LEU A 112 -9.80 16.27 14.16
C LEU A 112 -9.15 14.90 14.37
N SER A 113 -8.48 14.35 13.36
CA SER A 113 -7.85 13.02 13.42
C SER A 113 -6.70 12.89 12.43
N ILE A 114 -5.47 12.79 12.95
CA ILE A 114 -4.27 12.57 12.14
C ILE A 114 -4.34 11.21 11.46
N HIS A 115 -4.81 10.20 12.20
CA HIS A 115 -4.97 8.84 11.71
C HIS A 115 -5.95 8.76 10.53
N ASP A 116 -7.09 9.44 10.59
CA ASP A 116 -8.06 9.42 9.49
C ASP A 116 -7.53 10.16 8.26
N ASN A 117 -6.88 11.30 8.46
CA ASN A 117 -6.27 12.04 7.35
C ASN A 117 -5.13 11.24 6.70
N TYR A 118 -4.30 10.58 7.51
CA TYR A 118 -3.28 9.65 7.02
C TYR A 118 -3.90 8.50 6.23
N LYS A 119 -4.95 7.85 6.77
CA LYS A 119 -5.67 6.77 6.10
C LYS A 119 -6.15 7.22 4.72
N LYS A 120 -6.80 8.39 4.63
CA LYS A 120 -7.26 8.94 3.34
C LYS A 120 -6.13 9.18 2.34
N TYR A 121 -4.98 9.72 2.78
CA TYR A 121 -3.81 9.87 1.92
C TYR A 121 -3.22 8.52 1.50
N LEU A 122 -3.18 7.55 2.41
CA LEU A 122 -2.69 6.20 2.14
C LEU A 122 -3.54 5.50 1.07
N THR A 123 -4.88 5.49 1.18
CA THR A 123 -5.72 4.92 0.11
C THR A 123 -5.55 5.67 -1.20
N LYS A 124 -5.46 7.02 -1.16
CA LYS A 124 -5.24 7.79 -2.39
C LYS A 124 -3.92 7.44 -3.08
N GLU A 125 -2.83 7.25 -2.34
CA GLU A 125 -1.54 6.88 -2.93
C GLU A 125 -1.50 5.40 -3.35
N LEU A 126 -2.04 4.49 -2.53
CA LEU A 126 -2.09 3.05 -2.82
C LEU A 126 -2.93 2.75 -4.06
N ASN A 127 -4.10 3.39 -4.20
CA ASN A 127 -4.95 3.20 -5.38
C ASN A 127 -4.22 3.55 -6.69
N LYS A 128 -3.29 4.50 -6.70
CA LYS A 128 -2.50 4.80 -7.92
C LYS A 128 -1.69 3.59 -8.40
N HIS A 129 -1.23 2.75 -7.48
CA HIS A 129 -0.53 1.52 -7.79
C HIS A 129 -1.51 0.41 -8.21
N LEU A 130 -2.64 0.30 -7.53
CA LEU A 130 -3.65 -0.73 -7.78
C LEU A 130 -4.45 -0.56 -9.08
N ILE A 131 -4.62 0.68 -9.57
CA ILE A 131 -5.24 0.97 -10.87
C ILE A 131 -4.55 0.18 -12.00
N THR A 132 -3.22 0.04 -11.95
CA THR A 132 -2.46 -0.69 -12.99
C THR A 132 -2.83 -2.17 -13.12
N LYS A 133 -3.55 -2.70 -12.13
CA LYS A 133 -4.03 -4.08 -12.06
C LYS A 133 -5.57 -4.17 -12.08
N ASN A 134 -6.28 -3.06 -12.26
CA ASN A 134 -7.74 -2.96 -12.12
C ASN A 134 -8.26 -3.39 -10.74
N LEU A 135 -7.56 -3.00 -9.67
CA LEU A 135 -7.86 -3.40 -8.29
C LEU A 135 -8.09 -2.20 -7.36
N GLU A 136 -8.44 -1.05 -7.93
CA GLU A 136 -8.78 0.13 -7.15
C GLU A 136 -9.91 -0.15 -6.15
N ASN A 137 -9.76 0.37 -4.92
CA ASN A 137 -10.73 0.19 -3.84
C ASN A 137 -11.00 -1.29 -3.45
N ASN A 138 -10.18 -2.24 -3.90
CA ASN A 138 -10.35 -3.66 -3.58
C ASN A 138 -9.73 -4.05 -2.23
N TYR A 139 -9.46 -3.10 -1.32
CA TYR A 139 -8.79 -3.38 -0.06
C TYR A 139 -9.46 -2.66 1.09
N GLU A 140 -9.75 -3.42 2.14
CA GLU A 140 -9.97 -2.89 3.46
C GLU A 140 -8.65 -2.95 4.23
N TYR A 141 -8.28 -1.85 4.89
CA TYR A 141 -7.05 -1.79 5.64
C TYR A 141 -7.21 -1.01 6.94
N TYR A 142 -6.44 -1.43 7.92
CA TYR A 142 -6.37 -0.87 9.26
C TYR A 142 -4.92 -0.69 9.67
N ILE A 143 -4.69 0.27 10.57
CA ILE A 143 -3.37 0.65 11.03
C ILE A 143 -3.32 0.36 12.53
N THR A 144 -2.38 -0.46 12.94
CA THR A 144 -2.15 -0.82 14.34
C THR A 144 -0.69 -0.56 14.64
N ASP A 145 -0.43 0.37 15.55
CA ASP A 145 0.91 0.84 15.89
C ASP A 145 1.69 1.25 14.61
N GLU A 146 2.70 0.46 14.27
CA GLU A 146 3.61 0.69 13.14
C GLU A 146 3.38 -0.26 11.97
N THR A 147 2.20 -0.87 11.90
CA THR A 147 1.88 -1.86 10.89
C THR A 147 0.59 -1.52 10.16
N ILE A 148 0.65 -1.58 8.84
CA ILE A 148 -0.51 -1.49 7.95
C ILE A 148 -0.91 -2.91 7.60
N HIS A 149 -2.15 -3.26 7.93
CA HIS A 149 -2.76 -4.53 7.58
C HIS A 149 -3.78 -4.29 6.50
N GLY A 150 -3.69 -5.02 5.40
CA GLY A 150 -4.65 -4.94 4.30
C GLY A 150 -5.18 -6.31 3.92
N ILE A 151 -6.48 -6.38 3.67
CA ILE A 151 -7.18 -7.58 3.23
C ILE A 151 -7.94 -7.22 1.96
N ALA A 152 -7.72 -7.97 0.89
CA ALA A 152 -8.47 -7.76 -0.34
C ALA A 152 -9.96 -8.10 -0.13
N LEU A 153 -10.85 -7.33 -0.74
CA LEU A 153 -12.29 -7.60 -0.70
C LEU A 153 -12.62 -8.77 -1.63
N GLU A 154 -12.04 -8.74 -2.83
CA GLU A 154 -12.20 -9.72 -3.91
C GLU A 154 -10.91 -10.50 -4.20
N ASN A 155 -11.06 -11.71 -4.73
CA ASN A 155 -9.94 -12.55 -5.14
C ASN A 155 -9.29 -12.02 -6.43
N TRP A 156 -7.97 -12.09 -6.49
CA TRP A 156 -7.23 -11.97 -7.73
C TRP A 156 -7.34 -13.26 -8.53
N LYS A 157 -7.43 -13.13 -9.85
CA LYS A 157 -7.72 -14.22 -10.77
C LYS A 157 -6.66 -14.27 -11.85
N TYR A 158 -6.13 -15.47 -12.09
CA TYR A 158 -5.12 -15.75 -13.10
C TYR A 158 -5.64 -16.86 -14.00
N ASN A 159 -5.72 -16.58 -15.29
CA ASN A 159 -6.14 -17.57 -16.27
C ASN A 159 -5.08 -18.67 -16.38
N ILE A 160 -5.48 -19.93 -16.26
CA ILE A 160 -4.63 -21.10 -16.47
C ILE A 160 -5.22 -21.98 -17.57
N LEU A 161 -4.46 -22.97 -18.04
CA LEU A 161 -4.98 -23.92 -19.02
C LEU A 161 -6.16 -24.68 -18.41
N ASN A 162 -7.36 -24.51 -18.98
CA ASN A 162 -8.61 -25.13 -18.53
C ASN A 162 -9.08 -24.71 -17.12
N GLY A 163 -8.85 -23.47 -16.70
CA GLY A 163 -9.42 -22.98 -15.44
C GLY A 163 -8.93 -21.60 -15.01
N GLU A 164 -9.13 -21.32 -13.72
CA GLU A 164 -8.70 -20.08 -13.07
C GLU A 164 -7.98 -20.42 -11.77
N TYR A 165 -6.78 -19.87 -11.59
CA TYR A 165 -6.10 -19.83 -10.31
C TYR A 165 -6.52 -18.54 -9.59
N SER A 166 -7.07 -18.67 -8.38
CA SER A 166 -7.51 -17.51 -7.61
C SER A 166 -6.83 -17.45 -6.25
N LEU A 167 -6.53 -16.23 -5.80
CA LEU A 167 -5.96 -15.99 -4.48
C LEU A 167 -6.56 -14.74 -3.87
N LYS A 168 -6.68 -14.71 -2.54
CA LYS A 168 -7.16 -13.54 -1.80
C LYS A 168 -5.97 -12.88 -1.10
N PRO A 169 -5.37 -11.84 -1.71
CA PRO A 169 -4.15 -11.27 -1.18
C PRO A 169 -4.42 -10.49 0.09
N SER A 170 -3.50 -10.63 1.03
CA SER A 170 -3.43 -9.84 2.25
C SER A 170 -1.99 -9.39 2.44
N PHE A 171 -1.79 -8.20 2.98
CA PHE A 171 -0.47 -7.68 3.27
C PHE A 171 -0.36 -7.23 4.73
N LYS A 172 0.87 -7.30 5.24
CA LYS A 172 1.24 -6.80 6.55
C LYS A 172 2.58 -6.08 6.42
N VAL A 173 2.53 -4.76 6.28
CA VAL A 173 3.71 -3.94 6.04
C VAL A 173 4.01 -3.11 7.27
N LYS A 174 5.20 -3.28 7.81
CA LYS A 174 5.73 -2.39 8.86
C LYS A 174 6.18 -1.09 8.20
N PHE A 175 5.85 0.03 8.81
CA PHE A 175 6.32 1.35 8.38
C PHE A 175 6.81 2.12 9.60
N GLU A 176 7.77 3.02 9.41
CA GLU A 176 8.24 3.87 10.48
C GLU A 176 7.11 4.84 10.90
N ASN A 177 6.52 4.59 12.06
CA ASN A 177 5.33 5.31 12.50
C ASN A 177 5.71 6.65 13.13
N LYS A 178 5.51 7.72 12.38
CA LYS A 178 5.59 9.08 12.94
C LYS A 178 4.25 9.65 13.35
N LEU A 179 3.14 8.92 13.16
CA LEU A 179 1.80 9.39 13.50
C LEU A 179 1.69 9.69 14.99
N ASN A 180 2.25 8.87 15.86
CA ASN A 180 2.26 9.13 17.31
C ASN A 180 3.00 10.43 17.67
N SER A 181 4.13 10.69 17.01
CA SER A 181 4.88 11.95 17.19
C SER A 181 4.09 13.15 16.67
N LEU A 182 3.38 12.99 15.55
CA LEU A 182 2.47 14.02 15.02
C LEU A 182 1.28 14.27 15.96
N GLU A 183 0.73 13.22 16.57
CA GLU A 183 -0.38 13.28 17.52
C GLU A 183 0.05 14.01 18.79
N LYS A 184 1.22 13.66 19.33
CA LYS A 184 1.83 14.37 20.46
C LYS A 184 2.03 15.85 20.15
N LEU A 185 2.57 16.15 18.97
CA LEU A 185 2.79 17.53 18.55
C LEU A 185 1.47 18.30 18.39
N ARG A 186 0.43 17.68 17.85
CA ARG A 186 -0.93 18.26 17.78
C ARG A 186 -1.46 18.59 19.16
N ASN A 187 -1.35 17.65 20.10
CA ASN A 187 -1.79 17.86 21.48
C ASN A 187 -1.02 19.01 22.15
N ASP A 188 0.28 19.15 21.87
CA ASP A 188 1.08 20.23 22.44
C ASP A 188 0.76 21.60 21.81
N VAL A 189 0.48 21.64 20.50
CA VAL A 189 -0.05 22.85 19.84
C VAL A 189 -1.41 23.25 20.40
N GLU A 190 -2.32 22.29 20.61
CA GLU A 190 -3.64 22.52 21.20
C GLU A 190 -3.53 23.09 22.63
N LYS A 191 -2.66 22.54 23.47
CA LYS A 191 -2.37 23.09 24.80
C LYS A 191 -1.84 24.52 24.72
N MET A 192 -0.91 24.78 23.81
CA MET A 192 -0.37 26.13 23.62
C MET A 192 -1.47 27.10 23.21
N LEU A 193 -2.32 26.75 22.24
CA LEU A 193 -3.46 27.60 21.83
C LEU A 193 -4.37 27.94 23.01
N ASN A 194 -4.66 26.97 23.87
CA ASN A 194 -5.45 27.17 25.09
C ASN A 194 -4.75 28.07 26.12
N LEU A 195 -3.42 28.04 26.21
CA LEU A 195 -2.67 28.97 27.05
C LEU A 195 -2.70 30.38 26.45
N CYS A 196 -2.57 30.50 25.13
CA CYS A 196 -2.53 31.77 24.42
C CYS A 196 -3.87 32.49 24.32
N SER A 197 -4.98 31.76 24.28
CA SER A 197 -6.33 32.34 24.26
C SER A 197 -6.68 33.12 25.53
N ASN A 198 -5.95 32.88 26.63
CA ASN A 198 -6.13 33.55 27.91
C ASN A 198 -5.18 34.75 28.11
N VAL A 199 -4.47 35.19 27.07
CA VAL A 199 -3.49 36.26 27.14
C VAL A 199 -4.04 37.58 26.62
N PHE A 200 -3.94 38.64 27.42
CA PHE A 200 -4.49 39.97 27.12
C PHE A 200 -3.43 41.00 26.71
N SER A 201 -2.14 40.64 26.67
CA SER A 201 -1.05 41.54 26.28
C SER A 201 -0.07 40.88 25.31
N SER A 202 0.46 41.66 24.38
CA SER A 202 1.44 41.19 23.38
C SER A 202 2.76 40.70 23.99
N LYS A 203 3.16 41.26 25.14
CA LYS A 203 4.37 40.88 25.86
C LYS A 203 4.21 39.52 26.56
N ASP A 204 3.04 39.28 27.13
CA ASP A 204 2.71 37.99 27.76
C ASP A 204 2.50 36.91 26.70
N LEU A 205 2.07 37.28 25.49
CA LEU A 205 1.89 36.36 24.36
C LEU A 205 3.25 35.76 23.96
N MET A 206 4.28 36.58 23.77
CA MET A 206 5.61 36.07 23.41
C MET A 206 6.23 35.19 24.52
N ASN A 207 6.14 35.64 25.78
CA ASN A 207 6.74 34.92 26.90
C ASN A 207 6.03 33.61 27.22
N ASN A 208 4.70 33.57 27.18
CA ASN A 208 3.93 32.41 27.59
C ASN A 208 3.65 31.44 26.43
N CYS A 209 3.55 31.92 25.19
CA CYS A 209 3.23 31.08 24.04
C CYS A 209 4.48 30.56 23.31
N VAL A 210 5.39 31.46 22.93
CA VAL A 210 6.50 31.12 22.00
C VAL A 210 7.65 30.45 22.73
N ASN A 211 8.04 31.00 23.88
CA ASN A 211 9.19 30.51 24.64
C ASN A 211 8.92 29.14 25.27
N GLN A 212 7.71 28.88 25.77
CA GLN A 212 7.37 27.56 26.31
C GLN A 212 7.34 26.46 25.24
N PHE A 213 6.96 26.79 24.01
CA PHE A 213 6.87 25.83 22.93
C PHE A 213 8.25 25.45 22.35
N THR A 214 9.12 26.44 22.14
CA THR A 214 10.48 26.25 21.60
C THR A 214 11.37 25.40 22.52
N TRP A 215 11.10 25.34 23.82
CA TRP A 215 11.89 24.56 24.77
C TRP A 215 11.61 23.05 24.72
N ASN A 216 10.45 22.64 24.22
CA ASN A 216 10.02 21.24 24.27
C ASN A 216 10.44 20.42 23.03
N TYR A 217 10.96 21.07 21.99
CA TYR A 217 11.28 20.41 20.73
C TYR A 217 12.60 20.93 20.13
N GLU A 218 13.63 20.09 20.13
CA GLU A 218 14.89 20.39 19.43
C GLU A 218 14.64 20.55 17.92
N GLY A 219 15.28 21.55 17.31
CA GLY A 219 15.14 21.82 15.88
C GLY A 219 13.83 22.52 15.49
N VAL A 220 13.04 23.02 16.46
CA VAL A 220 11.86 23.82 16.18
C VAL A 220 12.20 25.30 16.05
N THR A 221 11.77 25.92 14.94
CA THR A 221 11.80 27.38 14.78
C THR A 221 10.39 27.94 14.78
N VAL A 222 10.20 29.10 15.41
CA VAL A 222 8.92 29.81 15.42
C VAL A 222 9.10 31.17 14.77
N GLU A 223 8.42 31.39 13.65
CA GLU A 223 8.29 32.67 12.99
C GLU A 223 6.99 33.33 13.48
N THR A 224 7.05 34.61 13.83
CA THR A 224 5.87 35.37 14.28
C THR A 224 5.64 36.57 13.37
N THR A 225 4.38 36.77 12.97
CA THR A 225 3.94 37.98 12.27
C THR A 225 2.65 38.47 12.92
N SER A 226 2.38 39.77 12.82
CA SER A 226 1.16 40.35 13.37
C SER A 226 0.50 41.29 12.37
N GLU A 227 -0.81 41.19 12.21
CA GLU A 227 -1.62 42.06 11.34
C GLU A 227 -2.95 42.36 12.04
N TYR A 228 -3.34 43.64 12.17
CA TYR A 228 -4.66 44.06 12.71
C TYR A 228 -5.11 43.38 14.03
N ASN A 229 -4.20 43.19 15.00
CA ASN A 229 -4.40 42.49 16.30
C ASN A 229 -4.47 40.95 16.22
N ASP A 230 -4.28 40.38 15.05
CA ASP A 230 -4.09 38.95 14.87
C ASP A 230 -2.60 38.63 14.88
N TYR A 231 -2.21 37.65 15.70
CA TYR A 231 -0.85 37.12 15.75
C TYR A 231 -0.82 35.78 15.04
N PHE A 232 0.09 35.66 14.08
CA PHE A 232 0.32 34.45 13.33
C PHE A 232 1.63 33.83 13.78
N PHE A 233 1.56 32.54 14.04
CA PHE A 233 2.70 31.75 14.45
C PHE A 233 2.92 30.66 13.43
N LYS A 234 4.13 30.62 12.90
CA LYS A 234 4.57 29.57 12.00
C LYS A 234 5.67 28.78 12.67
N VAL A 235 5.34 27.56 13.06
CA VAL A 235 6.25 26.64 13.72
C VAL A 235 6.79 25.68 12.69
N ASN A 236 8.11 25.56 12.55
CA ASN A 236 8.73 24.55 11.71
C ASN A 236 9.40 23.51 12.61
N ALA A 237 9.02 22.25 12.51
CA ALA A 237 9.65 21.14 13.22
C ALA A 237 10.35 20.21 12.23
N ASP A 238 11.59 19.84 12.50
CA ASP A 238 12.26 18.75 11.79
C ASP A 238 12.01 17.44 12.54
N MET A 239 11.26 16.53 11.92
CA MET A 239 10.99 15.23 12.52
C MET A 239 12.01 14.16 12.15
N GLY A 240 13.13 14.50 11.49
CA GLY A 240 14.32 13.66 11.28
C GLY A 240 14.05 12.23 10.79
N SER A 241 14.17 11.93 9.49
CA SER A 241 14.19 10.55 8.99
C SER A 241 15.59 10.19 8.49
N LEU A 242 15.97 8.91 8.67
CA LEU A 242 17.24 8.30 8.28
C LEU A 242 17.67 8.60 6.83
N ASN A 243 16.73 8.94 5.92
CA ASN A 243 17.04 9.17 4.51
C ASN A 243 16.64 10.55 3.95
N LYS A 244 15.69 11.29 4.55
CA LYS A 244 15.36 12.70 4.21
C LYS A 244 14.72 13.42 5.39
N PRO A 245 15.13 14.65 5.74
CA PRO A 245 14.46 15.43 6.78
C PRO A 245 13.02 15.72 6.38
N ILE A 246 12.07 15.40 7.27
CA ILE A 246 10.66 15.73 7.12
C ILE A 246 10.43 17.01 7.92
N LYS A 247 10.36 18.13 7.21
CA LYS A 247 9.98 19.42 7.80
C LYS A 247 8.47 19.52 7.83
N ILE A 248 7.94 19.88 8.99
CA ILE A 248 6.51 20.11 9.19
C ILE A 248 6.35 21.55 9.60
N THR A 249 5.50 22.25 8.87
CA THR A 249 5.16 23.64 9.15
C THR A 249 3.73 23.69 9.71
N PHE A 250 3.58 24.27 10.89
CA PHE A 250 2.29 24.52 11.52
C PHE A 250 2.04 26.01 11.44
N THR A 251 0.82 26.40 11.11
CA THR A 251 0.41 27.80 11.16
C THR A 251 -0.87 27.91 11.97
N PHE A 252 -0.85 28.78 12.98
CA PHE A 252 -2.03 29.08 13.77
C PHE A 252 -2.16 30.58 13.99
N ALA A 253 -3.40 31.03 14.12
CA ALA A 253 -3.75 32.42 14.41
C ALA A 253 -4.25 32.53 15.85
N VAL A 254 -3.80 33.55 16.56
CA VAL A 254 -4.35 33.95 17.86
C VAL A 254 -4.84 35.38 17.72
N LYS A 255 -6.14 35.58 17.97
CA LYS A 255 -6.74 36.91 18.02
C LYS A 255 -6.63 37.44 19.44
N ILE A 256 -5.92 38.55 19.63
CA ILE A 256 -5.92 39.23 20.93
C ILE A 256 -7.14 40.16 20.96
N PRO A 257 -8.07 39.99 21.93
CA PRO A 257 -9.16 40.94 22.08
C PRO A 257 -8.57 42.33 22.36
N TRP A 258 -9.02 43.33 21.60
CA TRP A 258 -8.59 44.71 21.83
C TRP A 258 -9.02 45.13 23.23
N VAL A 259 -8.05 45.29 24.14
CA VAL A 259 -8.28 45.89 25.44
C VAL A 259 -7.99 47.38 25.28
N PRO A 260 -8.98 48.28 25.41
CA PRO A 260 -8.71 49.71 25.43
C PRO A 260 -7.64 49.97 26.49
N ARG A 261 -6.57 50.69 26.14
CA ARG A 261 -5.67 51.21 27.17
C ARG A 261 -6.54 52.08 28.07
N GLU A 262 -6.67 51.71 29.34
CA GLU A 262 -7.04 52.68 30.35
C GLU A 262 -5.93 53.70 30.36
N ASP A 263 -6.19 54.86 29.76
CA ASP A 263 -5.31 56.01 29.78
C ASP A 263 -5.00 56.33 31.25
N LYS A 264 -3.76 56.06 31.66
CA LYS A 264 -3.19 56.50 32.94
C LYS A 264 -2.28 57.69 32.71
#